data_AF-A0A9Q3DH70-F1
#
_entry.id   AF-A0A9Q3DH70-F1
#
_cell.length_a   1.000
_cell.length_b   1.000
_cell.length_c   1.000
_cell.angle_alpha   90.00
_cell.angle_beta   90.00
_cell.angle_gamma   90.00
#
_symmetry.space_group_name_H-M   'P 1'
#
loop_
_entity.id
_entity.type
_entity.pdbx_description
1 polymer ?
#
loop_
_entity_poly.entity_id
_entity_poly.type
_entity_poly.pdbx_seq_one_letter_code
_entity_poly.pdbx_strand_id
1 'polypeptide(L)'
;MLLSVYNTPTTFDSLPHLQKTLNTLVSRNMPTLIMIDSNLHHRLWNPPQYQHSHPESRHLLKMCRKKGFTLIFPKNIPTFFGTTGQPTTINLIWASHIALNLNQNQQPVLGPSSHNHKDISARSHSKAEIKTPLDYSKKTRP
;
A
#
# COMPACT_ATOMS: atom_id res chain seq x y z
N MET A 1 1.80 15.24 1.20
CA MET A 1 2.28 14.98 -0.17
C MET A 1 1.97 13.55 -0.56
N LEU A 2 1.53 13.35 -1.79
CA LEU A 2 1.31 12.03 -2.38
C LEU A 2 2.26 11.84 -3.55
N LEU A 3 3.03 10.75 -3.55
CA LEU A 3 3.89 10.35 -4.66
C LEU A 3 3.33 9.08 -5.28
N SER A 4 2.94 9.13 -6.55
CA SER A 4 2.59 7.97 -7.35
C SER A 4 3.77 7.62 -8.26
N VAL A 5 4.27 6.39 -8.19
CA VAL A 5 5.47 5.96 -8.89
C VAL A 5 5.17 4.69 -9.67
N TYR A 6 5.50 4.70 -10.95
CA TYR A 6 5.56 3.50 -11.77
C TYR A 6 7.02 3.17 -12.02
N ASN A 7 7.45 1.97 -11.66
CA ASN A 7 8.81 1.51 -11.90
C ASN A 7 8.81 0.50 -13.03
N THR A 8 9.43 0.83 -14.16
CA THR A 8 9.47 -0.04 -15.33
C THR A 8 10.08 -1.40 -14.95
N PRO A 9 9.44 -2.53 -15.32
CA PRO A 9 10.01 -3.84 -15.08
C PRO A 9 11.37 -3.96 -15.78
N THR A 10 12.26 -4.78 -15.22
CA THR A 10 13.62 -5.05 -15.72
C THR A 10 14.63 -3.92 -15.52
N THR A 11 14.31 -2.66 -15.84
CA THR A 11 15.29 -1.55 -15.76
C THR A 11 15.29 -0.84 -14.41
N PHE A 12 14.12 -0.76 -13.77
CA PHE A 12 13.94 -0.13 -12.45
C PHE A 12 14.38 1.35 -12.36
N ASP A 13 14.30 2.08 -13.48
CA ASP A 13 14.84 3.43 -13.64
C ASP A 13 14.13 4.50 -12.77
N SER A 14 12.99 4.19 -12.16
CA SER A 14 12.29 5.15 -11.31
C SER A 14 12.92 5.28 -9.92
N LEU A 15 13.72 4.30 -9.48
CA LEU A 15 14.33 4.32 -8.14
C LEU A 15 15.32 5.47 -7.93
N PRO A 16 16.26 5.78 -8.85
CA PRO A 16 17.12 6.96 -8.73
C PRO A 16 16.33 8.27 -8.69
N HIS A 17 15.26 8.38 -9.48
CA HIS A 17 14.39 9.55 -9.52
C HIS A 17 13.63 9.72 -8.20
N LEU A 18 13.06 8.63 -7.67
CA LEU A 18 12.43 8.62 -6.36
C LEU A 18 13.44 9.03 -5.28
N GLN A 19 14.66 8.50 -5.30
CA GLN A 19 15.70 8.88 -4.35
C GLN A 19 16.02 10.38 -4.38
N LYS A 20 16.16 10.96 -5.58
CA LYS A 20 16.37 12.39 -5.75
C LYS A 20 15.20 13.17 -5.15
N THR A 21 13.96 12.81 -5.48
CA THR A 21 12.74 13.44 -4.95
C THR A 21 12.64 13.37 -3.43
N LEU A 22 12.94 12.21 -2.82
CA LEU A 22 12.97 12.06 -1.36
C LEU A 22 14.11 12.85 -0.69
N ASN A 23 15.15 13.19 -1.43
CA ASN A 23 16.25 14.02 -0.93
C ASN A 23 15.97 15.52 -1.05
N THR A 24 15.23 15.94 -2.07
CA THR A 24 14.99 17.36 -2.36
C THR A 24 13.69 17.87 -1.78
N LEU A 25 12.60 17.12 -1.88
CA LEU A 25 11.25 17.62 -1.59
C LEU A 25 10.68 17.10 -0.26
N VAL A 26 11.13 15.95 0.22
CA VAL A 26 10.59 15.38 1.45
C VAL A 26 11.27 15.97 2.68
N SER A 27 10.48 16.72 3.45
CA SER A 27 10.81 17.14 4.81
C SER A 27 10.22 16.19 5.85
N ARG A 28 10.87 16.09 7.01
CA ARG A 28 10.38 15.28 8.15
C ARG A 28 9.01 15.73 8.64
N ASN A 29 8.70 17.02 8.51
CA ASN A 29 7.44 17.61 8.98
C ASN A 29 6.29 17.51 7.97
N MET A 30 6.52 16.88 6.82
CA MET A 30 5.50 16.74 5.78
C MET A 30 4.93 15.31 5.77
N PRO A 31 3.62 15.13 6.05
CA PRO A 31 2.99 13.82 5.89
C PRO A 31 3.08 13.40 4.43
N THR A 32 3.71 12.26 4.17
CA THR A 32 4.00 11.78 2.81
C THR A 32 3.61 10.32 2.66
N LEU A 33 2.89 10.01 1.58
CA LEU A 33 2.62 8.66 1.12
C LEU A 33 3.31 8.43 -0.23
N ILE A 34 3.94 7.28 -0.39
CA ILE A 34 4.51 6.80 -1.65
C ILE A 34 3.71 5.57 -2.06
N MET A 35 2.94 5.68 -3.13
CA MET A 35 2.28 4.58 -3.79
C MET A 35 3.14 4.20 -4.99
N ILE A 36 3.65 2.98 -5.01
CA ILE A 36 4.56 2.53 -6.05
C ILE A 36 4.12 1.20 -6.63
N ASP A 37 3.90 1.15 -7.94
CA ASP A 37 3.99 -0.11 -8.69
C ASP A 37 5.48 -0.36 -8.92
N SER A 38 6.05 -1.19 -8.05
CA SER A 38 7.50 -1.32 -7.95
C SER A 38 8.07 -2.26 -8.99
N ASN A 39 7.28 -3.21 -9.50
CA ASN A 39 7.80 -4.37 -10.23
C ASN A 39 8.99 -5.09 -9.53
N LEU A 40 9.14 -4.88 -8.21
CA LEU A 40 10.23 -5.44 -7.41
C LEU A 40 9.71 -6.58 -6.55
N HIS A 41 10.48 -7.66 -6.55
CA HIS A 41 10.21 -8.80 -5.71
C HIS A 41 11.10 -8.75 -4.48
N HIS A 42 10.51 -9.05 -3.32
CA HIS A 42 11.25 -9.24 -2.08
C HIS A 42 10.46 -10.10 -1.10
N ARG A 43 11.16 -10.97 -0.35
CA ARG A 43 10.56 -11.86 0.66
C ARG A 43 9.80 -11.14 1.78
N LEU A 44 10.04 -9.84 1.98
CA LEU A 44 9.34 -9.07 3.02
C LEU A 44 7.89 -8.71 2.66
N TRP A 45 7.54 -8.70 1.38
CA TRP A 45 6.20 -8.32 0.93
C TRP A 45 5.55 -9.38 0.05
N ASN A 46 6.34 -10.13 -0.72
CA ASN A 46 5.81 -11.24 -1.50
C ASN A 46 5.26 -12.36 -0.60
N PRO A 47 4.33 -13.17 -1.11
CA PRO A 47 3.89 -14.39 -0.44
C PRO A 47 5.05 -15.32 -0.06
N PRO A 48 4.96 -16.09 1.04
CA PRO A 48 6.06 -16.92 1.53
C PRO A 48 6.57 -17.96 0.52
N GLN A 49 5.73 -18.41 -0.40
CA GLN A 49 6.09 -19.33 -1.47
C GLN A 49 7.00 -18.69 -2.54
N TYR A 50 7.01 -17.36 -2.66
CA TYR A 50 7.80 -16.64 -3.64
C TYR A 50 9.13 -16.16 -3.04
N GLN A 51 10.18 -16.94 -3.25
CA GLN A 51 11.48 -16.76 -2.57
C GLN A 51 12.46 -15.82 -3.30
N HIS A 52 12.14 -15.40 -4.52
CA HIS A 52 13.01 -14.52 -5.31
C HIS A 52 13.02 -13.09 -4.76
N SER A 53 14.14 -12.40 -4.91
CA SER A 53 14.32 -11.02 -4.48
C SER A 53 15.27 -10.25 -5.41
N HIS A 54 14.81 -9.14 -5.96
CA HIS A 54 15.64 -8.25 -6.79
C HIS A 54 16.65 -7.50 -5.90
N PRO A 55 17.92 -7.32 -6.30
CA PRO A 55 18.88 -6.48 -5.57
C PRO A 55 18.37 -5.06 -5.27
N GLU A 56 17.65 -4.47 -6.22
CA GLU A 56 17.08 -3.12 -6.18
C GLU A 56 16.00 -2.98 -5.11
N SER A 57 15.33 -4.08 -4.74
CA SER A 57 14.38 -4.08 -3.62
C SER A 57 15.07 -3.73 -2.29
N ARG A 58 16.33 -4.14 -2.10
CA ARG A 58 17.14 -3.77 -0.93
C ARG A 58 17.49 -2.30 -0.94
N HIS A 59 17.72 -1.73 -2.12
CA HIS A 59 17.95 -0.28 -2.27
C HIS A 59 16.71 0.52 -1.90
N LEU A 60 15.54 0.13 -2.42
CA LEU A 60 14.24 0.75 -2.07
C LEU A 60 13.99 0.69 -0.55
N LEU A 61 14.18 -0.48 0.08
CA LEU A 61 14.06 -0.65 1.53
C LEU A 61 14.99 0.29 2.30
N LYS A 62 16.28 0.34 1.93
CA LYS A 62 17.28 1.16 2.60
C LYS A 62 16.96 2.65 2.46
N MET A 63 16.60 3.09 1.25
CA MET A 63 16.25 4.47 0.96
C MET A 63 15.02 4.93 1.76
N CYS A 64 13.92 4.19 1.68
CA CYS A 64 12.68 4.53 2.40
C CYS A 64 12.90 4.55 3.92
N ARG A 65 13.57 3.52 4.47
CA ARG A 65 13.87 3.45 5.92
C ARG A 65 14.76 4.60 6.38
N LYS A 66 15.81 4.95 5.63
CA LYS A 66 16.70 6.07 5.95
C LYS A 66 15.93 7.40 6.04
N LYS A 67 14.82 7.52 5.32
CA LYS A 67 13.94 8.70 5.32
C LYS A 67 12.79 8.62 6.31
N GLY A 68 12.73 7.58 7.15
CA GLY A 68 11.68 7.41 8.15
C GLY A 68 10.33 6.98 7.57
N PHE A 69 10.35 6.31 6.42
CA PHE A 69 9.16 5.68 5.85
C PHE A 69 9.04 4.24 6.31
N THR A 70 7.80 3.85 6.55
CA THR A 70 7.40 2.48 6.89
C THR A 70 6.56 1.91 5.75
N LEU A 71 6.79 0.65 5.40
CA LEU A 71 5.92 -0.07 4.48
C LEU A 71 4.62 -0.41 5.22
N ILE A 72 3.48 0.07 4.73
CA ILE A 72 2.19 -0.05 5.43
C ILE A 72 1.24 -1.08 4.81
N PHE A 73 1.76 -1.97 3.97
CA PHE A 73 0.94 -2.97 3.28
C PHE A 73 0.83 -4.27 4.09
N PRO A 74 -0.35 -4.94 4.11
CA PRO A 74 -0.48 -6.26 4.71
C PRO A 74 0.44 -7.27 4.01
N LYS A 75 1.35 -7.85 4.77
CA LYS A 75 2.28 -8.88 4.28
C LYS A 75 1.52 -10.07 3.68
N ASN A 76 2.12 -10.72 2.70
CA ASN A 76 1.62 -11.96 2.08
C ASN A 76 0.34 -11.82 1.26
N ILE A 77 -0.09 -10.59 0.95
CA ILE A 77 -1.27 -10.35 0.12
C ILE A 77 -0.80 -10.00 -1.31
N PRO A 78 -1.08 -10.85 -2.32
CA PRO A 78 -0.67 -10.57 -3.69
C PRO A 78 -1.46 -9.40 -4.29
N THR A 79 -0.75 -8.56 -5.03
CA THR A 79 -1.30 -7.41 -5.77
C THR A 79 -1.21 -7.59 -7.28
N PHE A 80 -0.52 -8.63 -7.76
CA PHE A 80 -0.37 -8.96 -9.16
C PHE A 80 -0.55 -10.46 -9.39
N PHE A 81 -1.38 -10.80 -10.37
CA PHE A 81 -1.70 -12.16 -10.78
C PHE A 81 -1.34 -12.32 -12.25
N GLY A 82 -0.13 -12.79 -12.51
CA GLY A 82 0.30 -13.14 -13.87
C GLY A 82 -0.48 -14.33 -14.41
N THR A 83 -0.50 -14.50 -15.73
CA THR A 83 -1.25 -15.56 -16.42
C THR A 83 -0.69 -16.97 -16.19
N THR A 84 0.61 -17.09 -15.91
CA THR A 84 1.32 -18.39 -15.77
C THR A 84 2.23 -18.46 -14.54
N GLY A 85 2.15 -17.47 -13.64
CA GLY A 85 3.08 -17.30 -12.51
C GLY A 85 2.42 -17.39 -11.15
N GLN A 86 3.25 -17.54 -10.12
CA GLN A 86 2.79 -17.38 -8.74
C GLN A 86 2.31 -15.92 -8.51
N PRO A 87 1.24 -15.70 -7.74
CA PRO A 87 0.83 -14.37 -7.34
C PRO A 87 1.95 -13.63 -6.61
N THR A 88 2.14 -12.35 -6.93
CA THR A 88 3.19 -11.52 -6.34
C THR A 88 2.64 -10.23 -5.76
N THR A 89 3.41 -9.61 -4.87
CA THR A 89 3.14 -8.32 -4.26
C THR A 89 4.15 -7.33 -4.84
N ILE A 90 3.70 -6.48 -5.75
CA ILE A 90 4.56 -5.50 -6.43
C ILE A 90 4.04 -4.07 -6.30
N ASN A 91 2.74 -3.89 -5.97
CA ASN A 91 2.17 -2.61 -5.58
C ASN A 91 2.42 -2.41 -4.08
N LEU A 92 3.13 -1.35 -3.71
CA LEU A 92 3.55 -1.08 -2.34
C LEU A 92 3.11 0.33 -1.92
N ILE A 93 2.80 0.49 -0.64
CA ILE A 93 2.56 1.81 -0.05
C ILE A 93 3.53 2.04 1.11
N TRP A 94 4.27 3.14 1.05
CA TRP A 94 5.16 3.61 2.11
C TRP A 94 4.61 4.89 2.71
N ALA A 95 4.60 4.98 4.04
CA ALA A 95 4.12 6.15 4.75
C ALA A 95 5.22 6.73 5.64
N SER A 96 5.35 8.07 5.63
CA SER A 96 6.18 8.76 6.62
C SER A 96 5.57 8.62 8.02
N HIS A 97 6.39 8.72 9.06
CA HIS A 97 5.93 8.65 10.45
C HIS A 97 4.78 9.62 10.77
N ILE A 98 4.78 10.83 10.21
CA ILE A 98 3.68 11.79 10.40
C ILE A 98 2.40 11.32 9.70
N ALA A 99 2.51 10.81 8.47
CA ALA A 99 1.35 10.28 7.75
C ALA A 99 0.71 9.10 8.51
N LEU A 100 1.51 8.25 9.15
CA LEU A 100 1.03 7.18 10.03
C LEU A 100 0.26 7.72 11.24
N ASN A 101 0.81 8.74 11.91
CA ASN A 101 0.17 9.33 13.09
C ASN A 101 -1.16 10.01 12.77
N LEU A 102 -1.32 10.57 11.56
CA LEU A 102 -2.57 11.17 11.12
C LEU A 102 -3.64 10.12 10.76
N ASN A 103 -3.22 8.92 10.37
CA ASN A 103 -4.09 7.87 9.80
C ASN A 103 -4.16 6.61 10.68
N GLN A 104 -4.05 6.73 12.01
CA GLN A 104 -4.01 5.58 12.95
C GLN A 104 -5.18 4.59 12.82
N ASN A 105 -6.29 4.97 12.16
CA ASN A 105 -7.49 4.15 11.97
C ASN A 105 -7.71 3.65 10.53
N GLN A 106 -6.75 3.84 9.61
CA GLN A 106 -6.89 3.43 8.22
C GLN A 106 -5.80 2.42 7.85
N GLN A 107 -6.22 1.18 7.59
CA GLN A 107 -5.35 0.18 6.96
C GLN A 107 -5.62 0.18 5.45
N PRO A 108 -4.58 0.07 4.61
CA PRO A 108 -4.79 -0.15 3.19
C PRO A 108 -5.47 -1.50 3.00
N VAL A 109 -6.57 -1.49 2.25
CA VAL A 109 -7.32 -2.67 1.84
C VAL A 109 -7.20 -2.84 0.34
N LEU A 110 -7.16 -4.09 -0.10
CA LEU A 110 -7.28 -4.40 -1.52
C LEU A 110 -8.68 -4.03 -2.01
N GLY A 111 -8.71 -3.28 -3.10
CA GLY A 111 -9.91 -2.99 -3.86
C GLY A 111 -10.21 -4.07 -4.90
N PRO A 112 -11.21 -3.83 -5.76
CA PRO A 112 -11.47 -4.69 -6.92
C PRO A 112 -10.24 -4.77 -7.83
N SER A 113 -10.20 -5.82 -8.65
CA SER A 113 -9.12 -6.00 -9.62
C SER A 113 -9.35 -5.12 -10.85
N SER A 114 -8.28 -4.45 -11.31
CA SER A 114 -8.21 -3.86 -12.64
C SER A 114 -7.17 -4.65 -13.44
N HIS A 115 -7.64 -5.46 -14.41
CA HIS A 115 -6.82 -6.47 -15.11
C HIS A 115 -6.09 -7.43 -14.14
N ASN A 116 -4.78 -7.58 -14.30
CA ASN A 116 -3.91 -8.46 -13.51
C ASN A 116 -3.48 -7.82 -12.18
N HIS A 117 -3.79 -6.54 -11.95
CA HIS A 117 -3.45 -5.81 -10.74
C HIS A 117 -4.66 -5.71 -9.82
N LYS A 118 -4.42 -5.79 -8.52
CA LYS A 118 -5.41 -5.40 -7.51
C LYS A 118 -5.21 -3.95 -7.12
N ASP A 119 -6.30 -3.20 -7.09
CA ASP A 119 -6.29 -1.82 -6.62
C ASP A 119 -5.97 -1.79 -5.12
N ILE A 120 -5.35 -0.71 -4.65
CA ILE A 120 -5.13 -0.48 -3.22
C ILE A 120 -5.91 0.77 -2.82
N SER A 121 -6.78 0.62 -1.82
CA SER A 121 -7.62 1.69 -1.28
C SER A 121 -7.39 1.83 0.23
N ALA A 122 -7.65 3.02 0.80
CA ALA A 122 -7.65 3.21 2.25
C ALA A 122 -9.10 3.19 2.73
N ARG A 123 -9.45 2.28 3.65
CA ARG A 123 -10.80 2.22 4.23
C ARG A 123 -10.77 2.83 5.63
N SER A 124 -11.61 3.84 5.86
CA SER A 124 -11.89 4.34 7.20
C SER A 124 -12.82 3.37 7.91
N HIS A 125 -12.38 2.78 9.03
CA HIS A 125 -13.33 2.21 9.99
C HIS A 125 -13.95 3.36 10.78
N SER A 126 -15.11 3.86 10.36
CA SER A 126 -15.92 4.70 11.23
C SER A 126 -16.47 3.83 12.36
N LYS A 127 -16.00 4.05 13.60
CA LYS A 127 -16.73 3.63 14.81
C LYS A 127 -18.01 4.48 14.91
N ALA A 128 -19.03 4.12 14.16
CA ALA A 128 -20.38 4.65 14.30
C ALA A 128 -21.37 3.68 13.65
N GLU A 129 -21.53 2.48 14.22
CA GLU A 129 -22.82 1.81 14.13
C GLU A 129 -23.78 2.57 15.06
N ILE A 130 -24.44 3.59 14.50
CA ILE A 130 -25.66 4.10 15.12
C ILE A 130 -26.68 2.97 14.98
N LYS A 131 -26.93 2.25 16.07
CA LYS A 131 -28.12 1.42 16.20
C LYS A 131 -29.34 2.33 16.09
N THR A 132 -30.01 2.31 14.95
CA THR A 132 -31.37 2.82 14.84
C THR A 132 -32.28 1.93 15.69
N PRO A 133 -33.12 2.48 16.59
CA PRO A 133 -34.16 1.71 17.23
C PRO A 133 -35.26 1.42 16.21
N LEU A 134 -35.40 0.15 15.81
CA LEU A 134 -36.63 -0.34 15.20
C LEU A 134 -37.65 -0.53 16.33
N ASP A 135 -38.41 0.51 16.62
CA ASP A 135 -39.68 0.38 17.33
C ASP A 135 -40.80 0.86 16.39
N TYR A 136 -41.47 -0.10 15.76
CA TYR A 136 -42.81 0.09 15.23
C TYR A 136 -43.64 -1.13 15.63
N SER A 137 -44.22 -1.00 16.82
CA SER A 137 -45.61 -1.30 17.14
C SER A 137 -46.31 -2.32 16.23
N LYS A 138 -46.59 -3.47 16.85
CA LYS A 138 -47.77 -4.31 16.58
C LYS A 138 -48.98 -3.44 16.24
N LYS A 139 -49.70 -3.78 15.18
CA LYS A 139 -51.16 -3.60 15.05
C LYS A 139 -51.68 -4.54 13.98
N THR A 140 -52.05 -5.72 14.44
CA THR A 140 -53.11 -6.57 13.86
C THR A 140 -54.39 -5.77 13.73
N ARG A 141 -55.13 -5.98 12.64
CA ARG A 141 -56.55 -5.62 12.53
C ARG A 141 -57.18 -6.33 11.32
N PRO A 142 -58.51 -6.51 11.36
CA PRO A 142 -59.21 -7.74 11.67
C PRO A 142 -59.49 -8.63 10.45
#